data_AF-A0A821A2T0-F1
#
_entry.id   AF-A0A821A2T0-F1
#
_cell.length_a   1.000
_cell.length_b   1.000
_cell.length_c   1.000
_cell.angle_alpha   90.00
_cell.angle_beta   90.00
_cell.angle_gamma   90.00
#
_symmetry.space_group_name_H-M   'P 1'
#
loop_
_entity.id
_entity.type
_entity.pdbx_description
1 polymer ?
#
loop_
_entity_poly.entity_id
_entity_poly.type
_entity_poly.pdbx_seq_one_letter_code
_entity_poly.pdbx_strand_id
1 'polypeptide(L)'
;MFFVIDVLLQKQPRITFVLAGFLGIFLILTIVFAALYGVQRNKNSTTIDTTTATDLCVTSYCIKAANYLLESIDKTVNPCDNFFEFACGTWLKKNRIPDDAESHDTINILQNQLDSDIVDMLTAPILDDFKSLQSIMNARRLYDTCINETAIDLEAINVILSFVHNELGGWPILQGSPWNETSYNLTRLFIKLREYNQNMIFGFSTSADDINSSVNFIRVYQSDIVLAQRSNYLNETK
;
A
#
# COMPACT_ATOMS: atom_id res chain seq x y z
N MET A 1 21.19 47.05 52.47
CA MET A 1 20.93 47.38 51.05
C MET A 1 19.76 48.35 50.87
N PHE A 2 18.78 48.40 51.77
CA PHE A 2 17.69 49.42 51.74
C PHE A 2 18.15 50.84 52.10
N PHE A 3 19.11 51.00 53.02
CA PHE A 3 19.56 52.33 53.50
C PHE A 3 20.35 53.17 52.47
N VAL A 4 20.95 52.54 51.45
CA VAL A 4 21.72 53.25 50.40
C VAL A 4 20.79 53.80 49.31
N ILE A 5 19.62 53.18 49.13
CA ILE A 5 18.63 53.57 48.13
C ILE A 5 17.92 54.87 48.56
N ASP A 6 17.59 55.02 49.84
CA ASP A 6 16.95 56.24 50.37
C ASP A 6 17.86 57.48 50.28
N VAL A 7 19.17 57.33 50.50
CA VAL A 7 20.13 58.46 50.43
C VAL A 7 20.38 58.92 48.98
N LEU A 8 20.28 58.02 48.00
CA LEU A 8 20.42 58.37 46.59
C LEU A 8 19.15 59.01 46.00
N LEU A 9 17.97 58.62 46.49
CA LEU A 9 16.68 59.20 46.06
C LEU A 9 16.47 60.65 46.48
N GLN A 10 17.17 61.13 47.52
CA GLN A 10 17.05 62.51 48.00
C GLN A 10 17.94 63.51 47.22
N LYS A 11 18.89 63.03 46.38
CA LYS A 11 19.92 63.89 45.74
C LYS A 11 19.69 64.24 44.27
N GLN A 12 18.70 63.67 43.56
CA GLN A 12 18.47 63.94 42.13
C GLN A 12 16.97 63.88 41.75
N PRO A 13 16.19 64.95 41.97
CA PRO A 13 14.74 64.95 41.70
C PRO A 13 14.41 64.64 40.23
N ARG A 14 15.30 65.01 39.30
CA ARG A 14 15.15 64.71 37.86
C ARG A 14 15.12 63.21 37.54
N ILE A 15 15.88 62.38 38.27
CA ILE A 15 15.93 60.92 38.04
C ILE A 15 14.65 60.26 38.56
N THR A 16 14.11 60.75 39.67
CA THR A 16 12.85 60.26 40.25
C THR A 16 11.66 60.54 39.33
N PHE A 17 11.62 61.73 38.69
CA PHE A 17 10.60 62.04 37.68
C PHE A 17 10.73 61.17 36.41
N VAL A 18 11.96 60.86 35.98
CA VAL A 18 12.20 59.99 34.82
C VAL A 18 11.80 58.54 35.12
N LEU A 19 12.16 58.01 36.29
CA LEU A 19 11.75 56.66 36.72
C LEU A 19 10.24 56.53 36.94
N ALA A 20 9.59 57.54 37.51
CA ALA A 20 8.13 57.59 37.63
C ALA A 20 7.45 57.65 36.25
N GLY A 21 8.05 58.36 35.28
CA GLY A 21 7.60 58.37 33.89
C GLY A 21 7.68 57.00 33.22
N PHE A 22 8.80 56.28 33.39
CA PHE A 22 8.96 54.93 32.86
C PHE A 22 8.01 53.91 33.51
N LEU A 23 7.79 53.99 34.82
CA LEU A 23 6.81 53.16 35.52
C LEU A 23 5.38 53.44 35.04
N GLY A 24 5.04 54.70 34.79
CA GLY A 24 3.75 55.09 34.21
C GLY A 24 3.56 54.52 32.80
N ILE A 25 4.57 54.61 31.93
CA ILE A 25 4.52 54.05 30.58
C ILE A 25 4.40 52.52 30.63
N PHE A 26 5.13 51.84 31.53
CA PHE A 26 5.06 50.39 31.68
C PHE A 26 3.68 49.93 32.17
N LEU A 27 3.05 50.66 33.11
CA LEU A 27 1.67 50.41 33.53
C LEU A 27 0.68 50.59 32.39
N ILE A 28 0.83 51.63 31.57
CA ILE A 28 -0.04 51.84 30.40
C ILE A 28 0.14 50.70 29.39
N LEU A 29 1.38 50.29 29.09
CA LEU A 29 1.65 49.21 28.15
C LEU A 29 1.10 47.86 28.61
N THR A 30 1.18 47.56 29.92
CA THR A 30 0.60 46.33 30.49
C THR A 30 -0.93 46.34 30.45
N ILE A 31 -1.57 47.47 30.70
CA ILE A 31 -3.04 47.63 30.56
C ILE A 31 -3.47 47.47 29.09
N VAL A 32 -2.76 48.08 28.14
CA VAL A 32 -3.05 47.92 26.71
C VAL A 32 -2.85 46.47 26.27
N PHE A 33 -1.78 45.81 26.71
CA PHE A 33 -1.53 44.41 26.38
C PHE A 33 -2.61 43.49 26.97
N ALA A 34 -3.04 43.71 28.22
CA ALA A 34 -4.14 42.96 28.83
C ALA A 34 -5.48 43.19 28.11
N ALA A 35 -5.77 44.41 27.67
CA ALA A 35 -6.97 44.73 26.90
C ALA A 35 -6.94 44.06 25.52
N LEU A 36 -5.81 44.11 24.81
CA LEU A 36 -5.65 43.42 23.52
C LEU A 36 -5.76 41.90 23.67
N TYR A 37 -5.14 41.33 24.71
CA TYR A 37 -5.25 39.90 25.01
C TYR A 37 -6.69 39.50 25.36
N GLY A 38 -7.43 40.35 26.08
CA GLY A 38 -8.86 40.16 26.37
C GLY A 38 -9.73 40.20 25.11
N VAL A 39 -9.47 41.14 24.19
CA VAL A 39 -10.16 41.22 22.88
C VAL A 39 -9.85 39.98 22.01
N GLN A 40 -8.60 39.52 22.02
CA GLN A 40 -8.17 38.32 21.28
C GLN A 40 -8.79 37.04 21.86
N ARG A 41 -8.93 36.96 23.19
CA ARG A 41 -9.64 35.88 23.89
C ARG A 41 -11.15 35.90 23.59
N ASN A 42 -11.76 37.08 23.44
CA ASN A 42 -13.17 37.20 23.10
C ASN A 42 -13.46 36.79 21.63
N LYS A 43 -12.50 36.95 20.71
CA LYS A 43 -12.59 36.36 19.35
C LYS A 43 -12.48 34.83 19.36
N ASN A 44 -11.77 34.25 20.33
CA ASN A 44 -11.65 32.80 20.51
C ASN A 44 -12.78 32.19 21.34
N SER A 45 -13.61 33.00 22.01
CA SER A 45 -14.93 32.58 22.48
C SER A 45 -15.90 32.67 21.29
N THR A 46 -15.63 31.84 20.28
CA THR A 46 -16.65 31.45 19.32
C THR A 46 -17.75 30.83 20.15
N THR A 47 -18.90 31.49 20.16
CA THR A 47 -20.17 30.88 20.51
C THR A 47 -20.18 29.49 19.88
N ILE A 48 -20.25 28.45 20.71
CA ILE A 48 -20.72 27.14 20.26
C ILE A 48 -22.19 27.41 19.94
N ASP A 49 -22.43 27.91 18.73
CA ASP A 49 -23.76 28.00 18.18
C ASP A 49 -24.30 26.59 18.20
N THR A 50 -25.29 26.40 19.05
CA THR A 50 -26.16 25.24 19.04
C THR A 50 -27.12 25.41 17.85
N THR A 51 -26.55 25.54 16.64
CA THR A 51 -27.26 25.30 15.37
C THR A 51 -27.28 23.79 15.18
N THR A 52 -28.28 23.19 15.81
CA THR A 52 -28.74 21.85 15.54
C THR A 52 -29.01 21.65 14.04
N ALA A 53 -28.29 20.70 13.42
CA ALA A 53 -28.67 19.92 12.23
C ALA A 53 -28.66 20.58 10.84
N THR A 54 -27.60 21.28 10.43
CA THR A 54 -27.51 21.82 9.04
C THR A 54 -26.16 21.70 8.34
N ASP A 55 -25.40 20.63 8.58
CA ASP A 55 -24.38 20.18 7.61
C ASP A 55 -24.09 18.67 7.67
N LEU A 56 -25.12 17.85 7.95
CA LEU A 56 -24.98 16.40 7.91
C LEU A 56 -25.04 15.94 6.45
N CYS A 57 -24.01 15.27 5.97
CA CYS A 57 -24.05 14.67 4.65
C CYS A 57 -25.04 13.49 4.62
N VAL A 58 -26.15 13.67 3.91
CA VAL A 58 -27.21 12.65 3.74
C VAL A 58 -27.27 12.10 2.31
N THR A 59 -26.21 12.30 1.53
CA THR A 59 -26.11 11.67 0.20
C THR A 59 -26.05 10.15 0.33
N SER A 60 -26.46 9.43 -0.71
CA SER A 60 -26.39 7.96 -0.74
C SER A 60 -24.98 7.43 -0.47
N TYR A 61 -23.94 8.13 -0.95
CA TYR A 61 -22.54 7.77 -0.72
C TYR A 61 -22.14 7.93 0.75
N CYS A 62 -22.52 9.04 1.39
CA CYS A 62 -22.23 9.28 2.80
C CYS A 62 -22.92 8.25 3.70
N ILE A 63 -24.18 7.91 3.42
CA ILE A 63 -24.92 6.90 4.18
C ILE A 63 -24.25 5.52 4.03
N LYS A 64 -23.87 5.13 2.81
CA LYS A 64 -23.16 3.86 2.57
C LYS A 64 -21.82 3.79 3.29
N ALA A 65 -21.01 4.84 3.19
CA ALA A 65 -19.70 4.91 3.86
C ALA A 65 -19.85 4.88 5.39
N ALA A 66 -20.79 5.65 5.95
CA ALA A 66 -21.06 5.65 7.38
C ALA A 66 -21.51 4.28 7.88
N ASN A 67 -22.38 3.59 7.15
CA ASN A 67 -22.81 2.24 7.50
C ASN A 67 -21.63 1.24 7.47
N TYR A 68 -20.79 1.27 6.42
CA TYR A 68 -19.60 0.41 6.35
C TYR A 68 -18.66 0.61 7.55
N LEU A 69 -18.40 1.87 7.94
CA LEU A 69 -17.60 2.18 9.13
C LEU A 69 -18.26 1.66 10.41
N LEU A 70 -19.56 1.91 10.60
CA LEU A 70 -20.30 1.47 11.78
C LEU A 70 -20.37 -0.05 11.91
N GLU A 71 -20.40 -0.78 10.80
CA GLU A 71 -20.37 -2.24 10.78
C GLU A 71 -19.00 -2.84 11.08
N SER A 72 -17.94 -2.04 10.94
CA SER A 72 -16.54 -2.45 11.11
C SER A 72 -15.98 -2.13 12.51
N ILE A 73 -16.39 -1.00 13.08
CA ILE A 73 -15.90 -0.49 14.38
C ILE A 73 -16.38 -1.36 15.55
N ASP A 74 -15.49 -1.64 16.50
CA ASP A 74 -15.82 -2.18 17.83
C ASP A 74 -15.78 -1.06 18.88
N LYS A 75 -16.95 -0.53 19.23
CA LYS A 75 -17.09 0.57 20.20
C LYS A 75 -16.81 0.16 21.66
N THR A 76 -16.60 -1.14 21.92
CA THR A 76 -16.26 -1.63 23.27
C THR A 76 -14.78 -1.41 23.62
N VAL A 77 -13.95 -1.15 22.60
CA VAL A 77 -12.52 -0.90 22.76
C VAL A 77 -12.22 0.59 22.77
N ASN A 78 -11.36 1.04 23.67
CA ASN A 78 -10.91 2.43 23.70
C ASN A 78 -9.90 2.68 22.55
N PRO A 79 -10.16 3.63 21.63
CA PRO A 79 -9.26 3.91 20.51
C PRO A 79 -7.86 4.37 20.94
N CYS A 80 -7.71 4.97 22.13
CA CYS A 80 -6.41 5.38 22.66
C CYS A 80 -5.55 4.21 23.13
N ASP A 81 -6.17 3.05 23.42
CA ASP A 81 -5.48 1.86 23.91
C ASP A 81 -5.16 0.90 22.75
N ASN A 82 -6.11 0.68 21.84
CA ASN A 82 -5.91 -0.12 20.62
C ASN A 82 -6.80 0.38 19.49
N PHE A 83 -6.26 1.28 18.67
CA PHE A 83 -7.01 1.86 17.54
C PHE A 83 -7.37 0.84 16.46
N PHE A 84 -6.53 -0.19 16.24
CA PHE A 84 -6.80 -1.23 15.25
C PHE A 84 -8.03 -2.05 15.62
N GLU A 85 -8.11 -2.55 16.86
CA GLU A 85 -9.27 -3.30 17.33
C GLU A 85 -10.52 -2.41 17.42
N PHE A 86 -10.38 -1.15 17.85
CA PHE A 86 -11.50 -0.20 17.78
C PHE A 86 -12.02 -0.01 16.35
N ALA A 87 -11.14 0.19 15.38
CA ALA A 87 -11.54 0.48 14.00
C ALA A 87 -12.05 -0.76 13.24
N CYS A 88 -11.48 -1.94 13.51
CA CYS A 88 -11.64 -3.15 12.70
C CYS A 88 -12.20 -4.36 13.48
N GLY A 89 -12.33 -4.30 14.81
CA GLY A 89 -12.61 -5.48 15.63
C GLY A 89 -13.93 -6.17 15.30
N THR A 90 -14.99 -5.40 14.98
CA THR A 90 -16.26 -6.00 14.53
C THR A 90 -16.12 -6.57 13.11
N TRP A 91 -15.35 -5.93 12.24
CA TRP A 91 -15.07 -6.43 10.89
C TRP A 91 -14.37 -7.80 10.94
N LEU A 92 -13.33 -7.95 11.77
CA LEU A 92 -12.58 -9.21 11.93
C LEU A 92 -13.46 -10.36 12.43
N LYS A 93 -14.45 -10.07 13.29
CA LYS A 93 -15.41 -11.06 13.80
C LYS A 93 -16.37 -11.57 12.70
N LYS A 94 -16.67 -10.74 11.71
CA LYS A 94 -17.62 -11.05 10.63
C LYS A 94 -16.95 -11.64 9.39
N ASN A 95 -15.69 -11.26 9.13
CA ASN A 95 -14.99 -11.61 7.90
C ASN A 95 -13.89 -12.61 8.23
N ARG A 96 -14.20 -13.91 8.03
CA ARG A 96 -13.22 -14.99 8.16
C ARG A 96 -12.44 -15.12 6.86
N ILE A 97 -11.20 -15.56 6.97
CA ILE A 97 -10.39 -15.92 5.79
C ILE A 97 -11.06 -17.10 5.09
N PRO A 98 -11.43 -16.97 3.80
CA PRO A 98 -11.97 -18.07 2.99
C PRO A 98 -10.99 -19.25 2.87
N ASP A 99 -11.51 -20.45 2.58
CA ASP A 99 -10.70 -21.68 2.51
C ASP A 99 -9.68 -21.67 1.35
N ASP A 100 -9.93 -20.87 0.33
CA ASP A 100 -9.12 -20.70 -0.88
C ASP A 100 -8.15 -19.51 -0.81
N ALA A 101 -8.04 -18.83 0.34
CA ALA A 101 -7.24 -17.62 0.49
C ALA A 101 -6.27 -17.68 1.68
N GLU A 102 -5.09 -17.07 1.51
CA GLU A 102 -4.11 -16.91 2.61
C GLU A 102 -4.42 -15.70 3.50
N SER A 103 -5.08 -14.68 2.95
CA SER A 103 -5.47 -13.46 3.65
C SER A 103 -6.87 -13.03 3.23
N HIS A 104 -7.52 -12.24 4.08
CA HIS A 104 -8.79 -11.63 3.74
C HIS A 104 -8.89 -10.25 4.37
N ASP A 105 -8.75 -9.24 3.54
CA ASP A 105 -8.89 -7.84 3.89
C ASP A 105 -9.69 -7.06 2.81
N THR A 106 -9.81 -5.75 2.98
CA THR A 106 -10.55 -4.90 2.04
C THR A 106 -9.93 -4.89 0.64
N ILE A 107 -8.61 -5.06 0.50
CA ILE A 107 -7.94 -5.13 -0.80
C ILE A 107 -8.32 -6.42 -1.50
N ASN A 108 -8.31 -7.56 -0.79
CA ASN A 108 -8.75 -8.83 -1.35
C ASN A 108 -10.21 -8.78 -1.81
N ILE A 109 -11.10 -8.17 -1.01
CA ILE A 109 -12.52 -8.00 -1.40
C ILE A 109 -12.65 -7.20 -2.71
N LEU A 110 -11.91 -6.10 -2.84
CA LEU A 110 -11.93 -5.27 -4.04
C LEU A 110 -11.32 -6.00 -5.26
N GLN A 111 -10.24 -6.77 -5.06
CA GLN A 111 -9.65 -7.59 -6.11
C GLN A 111 -10.62 -8.66 -6.60
N ASN A 112 -11.28 -9.39 -5.70
CA ASN A 112 -12.27 -10.40 -6.07
C ASN A 112 -13.45 -9.80 -6.86
N GLN A 113 -13.91 -8.59 -6.49
CA GLN A 113 -14.93 -7.88 -7.25
C GLN A 113 -14.40 -7.50 -8.64
N LEU A 114 -13.19 -6.97 -8.74
CA LEU A 114 -12.57 -6.61 -10.01
C LEU A 114 -12.39 -7.83 -10.92
N ASP A 115 -11.96 -8.97 -10.36
CA ASP A 115 -11.79 -10.21 -11.11
C ASP A 115 -13.13 -10.71 -11.65
N SER A 116 -14.20 -10.63 -10.84
CA SER A 116 -15.57 -10.93 -11.30
C SER A 116 -15.99 -10.00 -12.44
N ASP A 117 -15.77 -8.69 -12.30
CA ASP A 117 -16.11 -7.72 -13.35
C ASP A 117 -15.33 -7.99 -14.65
N ILE A 118 -14.06 -8.38 -14.54
CA ILE A 118 -13.22 -8.77 -15.70
C ILE A 118 -13.78 -10.03 -16.36
N VAL A 119 -14.15 -11.06 -15.59
CA VAL A 119 -14.78 -12.28 -16.12
C VAL A 119 -16.09 -11.96 -16.83
N ASP A 120 -16.93 -11.13 -16.24
CA ASP A 120 -18.18 -10.67 -16.87
C ASP A 120 -17.89 -9.96 -18.20
N MET A 121 -16.88 -9.08 -18.23
CA MET A 121 -16.46 -8.41 -19.45
C MET A 121 -15.89 -9.37 -20.51
N LEU A 122 -15.18 -10.44 -20.12
CA LEU A 122 -14.58 -11.42 -21.03
C LEU A 122 -15.58 -12.45 -21.56
N THR A 123 -16.70 -12.65 -20.87
CA THR A 123 -17.76 -13.62 -21.23
C THR A 123 -18.99 -12.98 -21.84
N ALA A 124 -19.22 -11.68 -21.62
CA ALA A 124 -20.35 -10.96 -22.20
C ALA A 124 -20.35 -10.97 -23.73
N PRO A 125 -21.53 -10.89 -24.40
CA PRO A 125 -21.61 -10.77 -25.84
C PRO A 125 -20.77 -9.60 -26.38
N ILE A 126 -20.01 -9.84 -27.45
CA ILE A 126 -19.15 -8.82 -28.04
C ILE A 126 -19.96 -7.89 -28.96
N LEU A 127 -19.89 -6.59 -28.70
CA LEU A 127 -20.45 -5.57 -29.59
C LEU A 127 -19.69 -5.57 -30.93
N ASP A 128 -20.39 -5.28 -32.02
CA ASP A 128 -19.82 -5.33 -33.37
C ASP A 128 -18.57 -4.45 -33.52
N ASP A 129 -18.55 -3.28 -32.87
CA ASP A 129 -17.42 -2.35 -32.87
C ASP A 129 -16.13 -2.97 -32.30
N PHE A 130 -16.25 -3.91 -31.35
CA PHE A 130 -15.11 -4.54 -30.69
C PHE A 130 -14.62 -5.82 -31.37
N LYS A 131 -15.40 -6.41 -32.28
CA LYS A 131 -15.02 -7.66 -32.98
C LYS A 131 -13.75 -7.51 -33.83
N SER A 132 -13.48 -6.31 -34.32
CA SER A 132 -12.28 -6.01 -35.11
C SER A 132 -11.01 -5.79 -34.26
N LEU A 133 -11.16 -5.63 -32.94
CA LEU A 133 -10.03 -5.37 -32.04
C LEU A 133 -9.37 -6.66 -31.60
N GLN A 134 -8.24 -6.98 -32.24
CA GLN A 134 -7.50 -8.23 -31.97
C GLN A 134 -7.04 -8.36 -30.51
N SER A 135 -6.74 -7.25 -29.82
CA SER A 135 -6.37 -7.25 -28.40
C SER A 135 -7.48 -7.83 -27.52
N ILE A 136 -8.73 -7.43 -27.75
CA ILE A 136 -9.90 -7.94 -27.03
C ILE A 136 -10.13 -9.41 -27.38
N MET A 137 -10.07 -9.75 -28.66
CA MET A 137 -10.27 -11.13 -29.12
C MET A 137 -9.20 -12.09 -28.57
N ASN A 138 -7.94 -11.65 -28.49
CA ASN A 138 -6.86 -12.44 -27.92
C ASN A 138 -7.04 -12.64 -26.41
N ALA A 139 -7.41 -11.60 -25.66
CA ALA A 139 -7.66 -11.72 -24.22
C ALA A 139 -8.80 -12.71 -23.92
N ARG A 140 -9.90 -12.65 -24.70
CA ARG A 140 -11.02 -13.60 -24.58
C ARG A 140 -10.61 -15.03 -24.95
N ARG A 141 -9.93 -15.21 -26.08
CA ARG A 141 -9.44 -16.54 -26.47
C ARG A 141 -8.52 -17.12 -25.41
N LEU A 142 -7.63 -16.32 -24.83
CA LEU A 142 -6.74 -16.75 -23.76
C LEU A 142 -7.56 -17.21 -22.54
N TYR A 143 -8.57 -16.44 -22.12
CA TYR A 143 -9.48 -16.81 -21.05
C TYR A 143 -10.21 -18.13 -21.35
N ASP A 144 -10.82 -18.27 -22.53
CA ASP A 144 -11.55 -19.47 -22.94
C ASP A 144 -10.66 -20.72 -22.94
N THR A 145 -9.40 -20.59 -23.36
CA THR A 145 -8.44 -21.70 -23.31
C THR A 145 -7.97 -22.03 -21.89
N CYS A 146 -7.96 -21.04 -20.99
CA CYS A 146 -7.53 -21.22 -19.61
C CYS A 146 -8.59 -21.95 -18.76
N ILE A 147 -9.88 -21.63 -18.98
CA ILE A 147 -10.98 -22.18 -18.17
C ILE A 147 -11.47 -23.56 -18.66
N ASN A 148 -11.02 -24.00 -19.84
CA ASN A 148 -11.41 -25.29 -20.40
C ASN A 148 -10.62 -26.45 -19.77
N GLU A 149 -11.00 -26.81 -18.54
CA GLU A 149 -10.38 -27.90 -17.79
C GLU A 149 -10.42 -29.24 -18.53
N THR A 150 -11.50 -29.53 -19.27
CA THR A 150 -11.60 -30.79 -20.04
C THR A 150 -10.50 -30.91 -21.09
N ALA A 151 -10.19 -29.83 -21.83
CA ALA A 151 -9.10 -29.85 -22.79
C ALA A 151 -7.74 -29.96 -22.09
N ILE A 152 -7.56 -29.26 -20.96
CA ILE A 152 -6.34 -29.30 -20.15
C ILE A 152 -6.07 -30.72 -19.65
N ASP A 153 -7.06 -31.38 -19.06
CA ASP A 153 -6.93 -32.73 -18.50
C ASP A 153 -6.55 -33.78 -19.56
N LEU A 154 -7.01 -33.59 -20.80
CA LEU A 154 -6.73 -34.51 -21.90
C LEU A 154 -5.31 -34.34 -22.47
N GLU A 155 -4.78 -33.11 -22.51
CA GLU A 155 -3.59 -32.79 -23.32
C GLU A 155 -2.38 -32.30 -22.51
N ALA A 156 -2.57 -31.70 -21.34
CA ALA A 156 -1.54 -30.92 -20.65
C ALA A 156 -0.25 -31.71 -20.39
N ILE A 157 -0.35 -32.95 -19.91
CA ILE A 157 0.83 -33.77 -19.62
C ILE A 157 1.64 -34.07 -20.88
N ASN A 158 0.98 -34.34 -22.01
CA ASN A 158 1.66 -34.62 -23.28
C ASN A 158 2.34 -33.37 -23.82
N VAL A 159 1.69 -32.20 -23.71
CA VAL A 159 2.28 -30.91 -24.07
C VAL A 159 3.53 -30.63 -23.22
N ILE A 160 3.46 -30.80 -21.90
CA ILE A 160 4.60 -30.58 -21.00
C ILE A 160 5.75 -31.56 -21.30
N LEU A 161 5.48 -32.85 -21.44
CA LEU A 161 6.52 -33.84 -21.72
C LEU A 161 7.20 -33.61 -23.07
N SER A 162 6.42 -33.29 -24.10
CA SER A 162 6.95 -32.97 -25.43
C SER A 162 7.78 -31.68 -25.39
N PHE A 163 7.34 -30.65 -24.66
CA PHE A 163 8.09 -29.43 -24.45
C PHE A 163 9.43 -29.68 -23.75
N VAL A 164 9.40 -30.39 -22.61
CA VAL A 164 10.61 -30.74 -21.85
C VAL A 164 11.60 -31.52 -22.72
N HIS A 165 11.12 -32.51 -23.48
CA HIS A 165 11.98 -33.33 -24.31
C HIS A 165 12.55 -32.56 -25.52
N ASN A 166 11.67 -31.87 -26.27
CA ASN A 166 12.02 -31.32 -27.58
C ASN A 166 12.65 -29.92 -27.48
N GLU A 167 12.22 -29.08 -26.52
CA GLU A 167 12.70 -27.70 -26.40
C GLU A 167 13.80 -27.56 -25.32
N LEU A 168 13.68 -28.28 -24.20
CA LEU A 168 14.61 -28.15 -23.07
C LEU A 168 15.75 -29.19 -23.04
N GLY A 169 15.72 -30.15 -23.97
CA GLY A 169 16.74 -31.21 -24.05
C GLY A 169 16.55 -32.34 -23.04
N GLY A 170 15.34 -32.47 -22.49
CA GLY A 170 14.96 -33.52 -21.55
C GLY A 170 15.18 -33.16 -20.07
N TRP A 171 14.75 -34.06 -19.20
CA TRP A 171 14.89 -33.95 -17.76
C TRP A 171 15.42 -35.28 -17.19
N PRO A 172 16.63 -35.32 -16.59
CA PRO A 172 17.26 -36.55 -16.10
C PRO A 172 16.34 -37.46 -15.27
N ILE A 173 15.51 -36.89 -14.39
CA ILE A 173 14.62 -37.67 -13.51
C ILE A 173 13.52 -38.42 -14.29
N LEU A 174 13.09 -37.87 -15.42
CA LEU A 174 12.07 -38.47 -16.28
C LEU A 174 12.67 -39.47 -17.28
N GLN A 175 13.91 -39.22 -17.70
CA GLN A 175 14.59 -40.05 -18.71
C GLN A 175 15.33 -41.23 -18.09
N GLY A 176 15.85 -41.12 -16.87
CA GLY A 176 16.59 -42.19 -16.19
C GLY A 176 17.91 -42.55 -16.89
N SER A 177 18.21 -43.84 -16.97
CA SER A 177 19.49 -44.36 -17.50
C SER A 177 19.86 -43.92 -18.93
N PRO A 178 18.90 -43.70 -19.86
CA PRO A 178 19.19 -43.10 -21.17
C PRO A 178 19.78 -41.68 -21.14
N TRP A 179 19.64 -40.94 -20.03
CA TRP A 179 20.19 -39.59 -19.94
C TRP A 179 21.72 -39.62 -19.79
N ASN A 180 22.42 -38.79 -20.56
CA ASN A 180 23.87 -38.73 -20.59
C ASN A 180 24.37 -37.31 -20.33
N GLU A 181 25.02 -37.13 -19.18
CA GLU A 181 25.62 -35.87 -18.71
C GLU A 181 26.59 -35.27 -19.74
N THR A 182 27.45 -36.10 -20.34
CA THR A 182 28.51 -35.62 -21.24
C THR A 182 27.97 -35.01 -22.54
N SER A 183 26.76 -35.40 -22.95
CA SER A 183 26.09 -34.85 -24.13
C SER A 183 25.18 -33.67 -23.82
N TYR A 184 24.95 -33.35 -22.55
CA TYR A 184 23.97 -32.34 -22.15
C TYR A 184 24.53 -30.92 -22.28
N ASN A 185 23.84 -30.07 -23.03
CA ASN A 185 24.25 -28.68 -23.26
C ASN A 185 23.49 -27.73 -22.31
N LEU A 186 24.10 -27.47 -21.15
CA LEU A 186 23.53 -26.59 -20.14
C LEU A 186 23.31 -25.15 -20.65
N THR A 187 24.22 -24.64 -21.48
CA THR A 187 24.10 -23.30 -22.08
C THR A 187 22.86 -23.20 -22.97
N ARG A 188 22.57 -24.24 -23.75
CA ARG A 188 21.37 -24.28 -24.58
C ARG A 188 20.10 -24.29 -23.74
N LEU A 189 20.07 -25.04 -22.63
CA LEU A 189 18.96 -25.01 -21.68
C LEU A 189 18.75 -23.60 -21.14
N PHE A 190 19.80 -22.89 -20.73
CA PHE A 190 19.69 -21.53 -20.17
C PHE A 190 19.11 -20.55 -21.18
N ILE A 191 19.57 -20.62 -22.44
CA ILE A 191 19.03 -19.80 -23.53
C ILE A 191 17.54 -20.11 -23.73
N LYS A 192 17.18 -21.40 -23.77
CA LYS A 192 15.79 -21.83 -23.97
C LYS A 192 14.88 -21.39 -22.83
N LEU A 193 15.25 -21.66 -21.58
CA LEU A 193 14.50 -21.18 -20.42
C LEU A 193 14.31 -19.66 -20.44
N ARG A 194 15.34 -18.92 -20.89
CA ARG A 194 15.25 -17.47 -21.01
C ARG A 194 14.27 -17.01 -22.10
N GLU A 195 14.13 -17.73 -23.21
CA GLU A 195 13.09 -17.48 -24.23
C GLU A 195 11.68 -17.55 -23.61
N TYR A 196 11.49 -18.33 -22.55
CA TYR A 196 10.25 -18.45 -21.76
C TYR A 196 10.23 -17.60 -20.48
N ASN A 197 11.14 -16.61 -20.39
CA ASN A 197 11.29 -15.71 -19.25
C ASN A 197 11.53 -16.43 -17.90
N GLN A 198 12.16 -17.62 -17.95
CA GLN A 198 12.57 -18.37 -16.77
C GLN A 198 14.06 -18.13 -16.47
N ASN A 199 14.36 -17.86 -15.19
CA ASN A 199 15.72 -17.73 -14.68
C ASN A 199 16.05 -18.97 -13.84
N MET A 200 17.34 -19.35 -13.78
CA MET A 200 17.76 -20.56 -13.05
C MET A 200 18.75 -20.24 -11.93
N ILE A 201 20.00 -19.90 -12.29
CA ILE A 201 21.06 -19.59 -11.29
C ILE A 201 21.10 -18.08 -11.00
N PHE A 202 21.07 -17.28 -12.05
CA PHE A 202 21.00 -15.82 -12.00
C PHE A 202 19.95 -15.35 -12.99
N GLY A 203 19.31 -14.24 -12.64
CA GLY A 203 18.37 -13.56 -13.52
C GLY A 203 19.08 -12.51 -14.37
N PHE A 204 18.51 -12.27 -15.55
CA PHE A 204 18.86 -11.12 -16.38
C PHE A 204 17.64 -10.21 -16.55
N SER A 205 17.85 -8.92 -16.63
CA SER A 205 16.79 -8.01 -17.06
C SER A 205 17.38 -6.83 -17.80
N THR A 206 16.58 -6.23 -18.65
CA THR A 206 16.89 -4.95 -19.26
C THR A 206 16.09 -3.90 -18.51
N SER A 207 16.77 -2.86 -18.02
CA SER A 207 16.13 -1.77 -17.30
C SER A 207 16.92 -0.48 -17.53
N ALA A 208 16.29 0.65 -17.25
CA ALA A 208 16.95 1.94 -17.30
C ALA A 208 18.20 1.94 -16.40
N ASP A 209 19.26 2.61 -16.86
CA ASP A 209 20.46 2.84 -16.06
C ASP A 209 20.12 3.82 -14.91
N ASP A 210 20.58 3.50 -13.69
CA ASP A 210 20.33 4.32 -12.50
C ASP A 210 21.00 5.70 -12.57
N ILE A 211 22.07 5.82 -13.38
CA ILE A 211 22.83 7.05 -13.60
C ILE A 211 22.27 7.82 -14.81
N ASN A 212 21.87 7.10 -15.86
CA ASN A 212 21.32 7.71 -17.08
C ASN A 212 20.05 6.99 -17.53
N SER A 213 18.90 7.49 -17.06
CA SER A 213 17.59 6.89 -17.37
C SER A 213 17.18 6.95 -18.85
N SER A 214 17.97 7.60 -19.72
CA SER A 214 17.74 7.62 -21.17
C SER A 214 18.33 6.39 -21.89
N VAL A 215 19.12 5.57 -21.21
CA VAL A 215 19.68 4.33 -21.76
C VAL A 215 19.27 3.12 -20.92
N ASN A 216 19.19 1.97 -21.58
CA ASN A 216 18.97 0.69 -20.91
C ASN A 216 20.30 -0.03 -20.71
N PHE A 217 20.40 -0.79 -19.62
CA PHE A 217 21.53 -1.65 -19.32
C PHE A 217 21.05 -3.07 -18.95
N ILE A 218 21.90 -4.07 -19.19
CA ILE A 218 21.62 -5.45 -18.78
C ILE A 218 22.01 -5.60 -17.31
N ARG A 219 21.05 -5.91 -16.46
CA ARG A 219 21.28 -6.24 -15.06
C ARG A 219 21.37 -7.73 -14.89
N VAL A 220 22.37 -8.17 -14.11
CA VAL A 220 22.50 -9.54 -13.64
C VAL A 220 22.20 -9.52 -12.15
N TYR A 221 21.30 -10.39 -11.70
CA TYR A 221 20.86 -10.43 -10.31
C TYR A 221 20.70 -11.88 -9.84
N GLN A 222 20.60 -12.07 -8.53
CA GLN A 222 20.32 -13.37 -7.94
C GLN A 222 18.94 -13.87 -8.44
N SER A 223 18.87 -15.10 -8.96
CA SER A 223 17.60 -15.68 -9.40
C SER A 223 16.68 -15.96 -8.21
N ASP A 224 15.38 -16.05 -8.50
CA ASP A 224 14.38 -16.51 -7.55
C ASP A 224 14.70 -17.93 -7.07
N ILE A 225 14.36 -18.19 -5.82
CA ILE A 225 14.47 -19.48 -5.16
C ILE A 225 13.07 -20.05 -4.93
N VAL A 226 12.93 -21.37 -5.03
CA VAL A 226 11.63 -22.07 -5.02
C VAL A 226 10.85 -21.82 -3.73
N LEU A 227 11.52 -21.78 -2.57
CA LEU A 227 10.89 -21.41 -1.30
C LEU A 227 10.97 -19.90 -1.13
N ALA A 228 9.85 -19.29 -0.72
CA ALA A 228 9.65 -17.84 -0.68
C ALA A 228 10.79 -17.01 -0.05
N GLN A 229 11.54 -17.56 0.91
CA GLN A 229 12.62 -16.86 1.57
C GLN A 229 13.85 -17.75 1.77
N ARG A 230 15.04 -17.14 1.73
CA ARG A 230 16.33 -17.82 1.98
C ARG A 230 16.34 -18.53 3.33
N SER A 231 15.74 -17.93 4.35
CA SER A 231 15.59 -18.51 5.68
C SER A 231 14.93 -19.88 5.66
N ASN A 232 14.00 -20.15 4.74
CA ASN A 232 13.30 -21.44 4.63
C ASN A 232 14.24 -22.61 4.26
N TYR A 233 15.42 -22.31 3.70
CA TYR A 233 16.44 -23.32 3.39
C TYR A 233 17.49 -23.48 4.48
N LEU A 234 17.62 -22.48 5.36
CA LEU A 234 18.70 -22.40 6.35
C LEU A 234 18.22 -22.68 7.78
N ASN A 235 16.91 -22.60 8.02
CA ASN A 235 16.37 -22.83 9.35
C ASN A 235 16.31 -24.34 9.64
N GLU A 236 17.16 -24.81 10.55
CA GLU A 236 17.20 -26.21 10.98
C GLU A 236 16.09 -26.57 11.99
N THR A 237 15.37 -25.57 12.52
CA THR A 237 14.24 -25.76 13.43
C THR A 237 12.92 -25.60 12.68
N LYS A 238 12.39 -26.73 12.19
CA LYS A 238 10.95 -26.95 12.02
C LYS A 238 10.52 -28.09 12.93
#